data_AF-A0A6L7LCG7-F1
#
_entry.id   AF-A0A6L7LCG7-F1
#
_cell.length_a   1.000
_cell.length_b   1.000
_cell.length_c   1.000
_cell.angle_alpha   90.00
_cell.angle_beta   90.00
_cell.angle_gamma   90.00
#
_symmetry.space_group_name_H-M   'P 1'
#
loop_
_entity.id
_entity.type
_entity.pdbx_description
1 polymer ?
#
loop_
_entity_poly.entity_id
_entity_poly.type
_entity_poly.pdbx_seq_one_letter_code
_entity_poly.pdbx_strand_id
1 'polypeptide(L)'
;MTSEEPLDRHLDHPPALEQARRASVVAHSIVIKLKEMGLPDEMDEDLSQFCTDLGDLWSAQMTLATQVETFLKKPHDAGKAGDDLVDLRSTIEHMAWHMKTISQPMDNITSWVYEQSEA
;
A
#
# COMPACT_ATOMS: atom_id res chain seq x y z
N MET A 1 24.00 -33.60 19.23
CA MET A 1 24.44 -32.24 18.85
C MET A 1 23.41 -31.73 17.88
N THR A 2 22.47 -30.93 18.37
CA THR A 2 21.43 -30.27 17.58
C THR A 2 22.05 -29.07 16.89
N SER A 3 22.16 -29.12 15.57
CA SER A 3 22.53 -27.97 14.76
C SER A 3 21.34 -27.02 14.74
N GLU A 4 21.45 -25.89 15.43
CA GLU A 4 20.52 -24.77 15.31
C GLU A 4 20.74 -24.12 13.93
N GLU A 5 19.75 -24.22 13.04
CA GLU A 5 19.71 -23.37 11.85
C GLU A 5 19.44 -21.93 12.29
N PRO A 6 20.16 -20.93 11.75
CA PRO A 6 19.90 -19.55 12.10
C PRO A 6 18.56 -19.10 11.50
N LEU A 7 17.67 -18.68 12.40
CA LEU A 7 16.45 -17.92 12.13
C LEU A 7 16.81 -16.53 11.58
N ASP A 8 17.27 -16.46 10.33
CA ASP A 8 17.50 -15.16 9.68
C ASP A 8 17.33 -15.25 8.15
N ARG A 9 16.13 -15.60 7.70
CA ARG A 9 15.88 -15.82 6.26
C ARG A 9 14.62 -15.17 5.71
N HIS A 10 14.14 -14.09 6.33
CA HIS A 10 12.94 -13.39 5.85
C HIS A 10 13.06 -11.86 5.71
N LEU A 11 14.20 -11.25 6.03
CA LEU A 11 14.36 -9.78 5.90
C LEU A 11 15.20 -9.32 4.70
N ASP A 12 15.88 -10.23 4.01
CA ASP A 12 16.67 -9.90 2.81
C ASP A 12 15.83 -9.95 1.53
N HIS A 13 14.82 -9.08 1.41
CA HIS A 13 14.24 -8.72 0.11
C HIS A 13 14.50 -7.24 -0.17
N PRO A 14 15.66 -6.87 -0.76
CA PRO A 14 15.93 -5.51 -1.21
C PRO A 14 14.80 -4.90 -2.08
N PRO A 15 14.05 -5.67 -2.91
CA PRO A 15 12.89 -5.15 -3.63
C PRO A 15 11.75 -4.70 -2.70
N ALA A 16 11.52 -5.42 -1.59
CA ALA A 16 10.46 -5.11 -0.63
C ALA A 16 10.79 -3.86 0.20
N LEU A 17 12.05 -3.71 0.62
CA LEU A 17 12.51 -2.51 1.32
C LEU A 17 12.46 -1.26 0.44
N GLU A 18 12.86 -1.37 -0.83
CA GLU A 18 12.76 -0.26 -1.78
C GLU A 18 11.30 0.12 -2.06
N GLN A 19 10.40 -0.88 -2.19
CA GLN A 19 8.98 -0.64 -2.37
C GLN A 19 8.35 0.05 -1.15
N ALA A 20 8.65 -0.42 0.06
CA ALA A 20 8.21 0.21 1.31
C ALA A 20 8.73 1.65 1.42
N ARG A 21 10.00 1.89 1.05
CA ARG A 21 10.58 3.23 1.01
C ARG A 21 9.84 4.14 0.03
N ARG A 22 9.51 3.65 -1.16
CA ARG A 22 8.74 4.44 -2.15
C ARG A 22 7.32 4.72 -1.67
N ALA A 23 6.64 3.75 -1.08
CA ALA A 23 5.32 3.94 -0.50
C ALA A 23 5.34 5.04 0.58
N SER A 24 6.35 5.02 1.46
CA SER A 24 6.57 6.08 2.46
C SER A 24 6.80 7.45 1.82
N VAL A 25 7.59 7.53 0.74
CA VAL A 25 7.81 8.78 0.01
C VAL A 25 6.51 9.31 -0.60
N VAL A 26 5.67 8.44 -1.17
CA VAL A 26 4.36 8.82 -1.73
C VAL A 26 3.45 9.35 -0.62
N ALA A 27 3.27 8.59 0.47
CA ALA A 27 2.45 9.00 1.61
C ALA A 27 2.92 10.35 2.17
N HIS A 28 4.23 10.51 2.38
CA HIS A 28 4.80 11.76 2.87
C HIS A 28 4.59 12.95 1.92
N SER A 29 4.70 12.73 0.60
CA SER A 29 4.46 13.77 -0.39
C SER A 29 3.01 14.27 -0.37
N ILE A 30 2.05 13.37 -0.09
CA ILE A 30 0.63 13.73 0.05
C ILE A 30 0.41 14.56 1.32
N VAL A 31 1.03 14.17 2.44
CA VAL A 31 1.01 14.95 3.70
C VAL A 31 1.51 16.37 3.44
N ILE A 32 2.70 16.50 2.84
CA ILE A 32 3.28 17.82 2.53
C ILE A 32 2.32 18.62 1.66
N LYS A 33 1.80 18.03 0.58
CA LYS A 33 0.91 18.73 -0.35
C LYS A 33 -0.32 19.32 0.34
N LEU A 34 -0.98 18.55 1.22
CA LEU A 34 -2.18 19.00 1.92
C LEU A 34 -1.85 20.00 3.05
N LYS A 35 -0.75 19.80 3.78
CA LYS A 35 -0.29 20.77 4.80
C LYS A 35 0.15 22.10 4.20
N GLU A 36 0.81 22.10 3.05
CA GLU A 36 1.15 23.32 2.30
C GLU A 36 -0.09 24.08 1.80
N MET A 37 -1.21 23.38 1.59
CA MET A 37 -2.50 24.01 1.29
C MET A 37 -3.18 24.61 2.54
N GLY A 38 -2.62 24.40 3.73
CA GLY A 38 -3.17 24.90 4.98
C GLY A 38 -4.18 23.96 5.64
N LEU A 39 -4.12 22.64 5.36
CA LEU A 39 -5.00 21.67 6.00
C LEU A 39 -4.84 21.77 7.54
N PRO A 40 -5.95 22.04 8.27
CA PRO A 40 -5.91 22.25 9.72
C PRO A 40 -5.46 21.00 10.47
N ASP A 41 -4.86 21.19 11.64
CA ASP A 41 -4.33 20.10 12.47
C ASP A 41 -5.44 19.22 13.05
N GLU A 42 -6.67 19.73 13.15
CA GLU A 42 -7.87 18.98 13.52
C GLU A 42 -8.17 17.83 12.54
N MET A 43 -7.64 17.89 11.32
CA MET A 43 -7.80 16.85 10.29
C MET A 43 -6.61 15.87 10.23
N ASP A 44 -5.67 15.92 11.19
CA ASP A 44 -4.48 15.07 11.16
C ASP A 44 -4.78 13.56 11.22
N GLU A 45 -5.85 13.17 11.90
CA GLU A 45 -6.28 11.77 11.94
C GLU A 45 -6.74 11.30 10.56
N ASP A 46 -7.61 12.08 9.90
CA ASP A 46 -8.06 11.80 8.54
C ASP A 46 -6.89 11.84 7.55
N LEU A 47 -6.00 12.83 7.67
CA LEU A 47 -4.82 12.96 6.82
C LEU A 47 -3.88 11.75 6.97
N SER A 48 -3.63 11.31 8.20
CA SER A 48 -2.80 10.14 8.49
C SER A 48 -3.37 8.87 7.87
N GLN A 49 -4.67 8.62 8.05
CA GLN A 49 -5.33 7.46 7.46
C GLN A 49 -5.33 7.53 5.93
N PHE A 50 -5.66 8.68 5.36
CA PHE A 50 -5.66 8.92 3.91
C PHE A 50 -4.28 8.66 3.27
N CYS A 51 -3.21 9.17 3.89
CA CYS A 51 -1.86 9.02 3.35
C CYS A 51 -1.34 7.59 3.50
N THR A 52 -1.66 6.93 4.61
CA THR A 52 -1.37 5.50 4.82
C THR A 52 -2.05 4.66 3.74
N ASP A 53 -3.37 4.82 3.57
CA ASP A 53 -4.14 4.04 2.61
C ASP A 53 -3.68 4.27 1.17
N LEU A 54 -3.37 5.52 0.77
CA LEU A 54 -2.83 5.78 -0.57
C LEU A 54 -1.42 5.19 -0.76
N GLY A 55 -0.57 5.26 0.26
CA GLY A 55 0.77 4.66 0.22
C GLY A 55 0.70 3.14 0.05
N ASP A 56 -0.15 2.49 0.83
CA ASP A 56 -0.35 1.04 0.78
C ASP A 56 -1.02 0.60 -0.52
N LEU A 57 -2.04 1.32 -1.01
CA LEU A 57 -2.65 1.05 -2.33
C LEU A 57 -1.63 1.19 -3.46
N TRP A 58 -0.80 2.24 -3.43
CA TRP A 58 0.27 2.45 -4.40
C TRP A 58 1.31 1.33 -4.37
N SER A 59 1.64 0.82 -3.19
CA SER A 59 2.54 -0.32 -3.03
C SER A 59 1.89 -1.61 -3.54
N ALA A 60 0.69 -1.93 -3.07
CA ALA A 60 -0.01 -3.18 -3.35
C ALA A 60 -0.30 -3.37 -4.83
N GLN A 61 -0.58 -2.30 -5.58
CA GLN A 61 -0.76 -2.40 -7.04
C GLN A 61 0.51 -2.83 -7.78
N MET A 62 1.71 -2.44 -7.31
CA MET A 62 2.98 -2.92 -7.88
C MET A 62 3.22 -4.39 -7.56
N THR A 63 2.85 -4.82 -6.35
CA THR A 63 2.88 -6.24 -5.95
C THR A 63 1.94 -7.06 -6.81
N LEU A 64 0.70 -6.61 -6.99
CA LEU A 64 -0.29 -7.26 -7.83
C LEU A 64 0.20 -7.39 -9.28
N ALA A 65 0.75 -6.33 -9.86
CA ALA A 65 1.32 -6.35 -11.20
C ALA A 65 2.43 -7.41 -11.31
N THR A 66 3.34 -7.46 -10.34
CA THR A 66 4.44 -8.44 -10.30
C THR A 66 3.95 -9.88 -10.18
N GLN A 67 2.93 -10.12 -9.35
CA GLN A 67 2.31 -11.43 -9.17
C GLN A 67 1.60 -11.88 -10.46
N VAL A 68 0.84 -10.99 -11.12
CA VAL A 68 0.20 -11.28 -12.41
C VAL A 68 1.24 -11.60 -13.49
N GLU A 69 2.31 -10.81 -13.59
CA GLU A 69 3.39 -11.12 -14.53
C GLU A 69 4.07 -12.46 -14.26
N THR A 70 4.25 -12.80 -12.98
CA THR A 70 4.84 -14.07 -12.55
C THR A 70 3.95 -15.24 -12.95
N PHE A 71 2.64 -15.12 -12.72
CA PHE A 71 1.63 -16.10 -13.09
C PHE A 71 1.50 -16.30 -14.61
N LEU A 72 1.92 -15.33 -15.44
CA LEU A 72 1.85 -15.46 -16.90
C LEU A 72 3.13 -16.06 -17.51
N LYS A 73 4.29 -15.90 -16.86
CA LYS A 73 5.60 -16.19 -17.46
C LYS A 73 6.13 -17.60 -17.20
N LYS A 74 5.64 -18.34 -16.20
CA LYS A 74 6.26 -19.58 -15.74
C LYS A 74 5.59 -20.83 -16.36
N PRO A 75 6.32 -21.94 -16.59
CA PRO A 75 5.69 -23.23 -16.81
C PRO A 75 5.01 -23.67 -15.51
N HIS A 76 3.69 -23.78 -15.51
CA HIS A 76 2.93 -24.11 -14.31
C HIS A 76 2.62 -25.60 -14.24
N ASP A 77 3.08 -26.25 -13.16
CA ASP A 77 2.32 -27.38 -12.61
C ASP A 77 1.13 -26.81 -11.80
N ALA A 78 0.09 -27.62 -11.62
CA ALA A 78 -1.15 -27.17 -10.97
C ALA A 78 -0.94 -26.69 -9.53
N GLY A 79 0.07 -27.20 -8.82
CA GLY A 79 0.39 -26.78 -7.46
C GLY A 79 0.90 -25.34 -7.42
N LYS A 80 1.90 -25.03 -8.25
CA LYS A 80 2.43 -23.65 -8.36
C LYS A 80 1.37 -22.65 -8.81
N ALA A 81 0.50 -23.03 -9.76
CA ALA A 81 -0.61 -22.18 -10.16
C ALA A 81 -1.57 -21.92 -8.98
N GLY A 82 -1.80 -22.91 -8.11
CA GLY A 82 -2.58 -22.73 -6.89
C GLY A 82 -1.95 -21.73 -5.92
N ASP A 83 -0.65 -21.84 -5.67
CA ASP A 83 0.09 -20.92 -4.79
C ASP A 83 0.03 -19.48 -5.31
N ASP A 84 0.30 -19.28 -6.61
CA ASP A 84 0.24 -17.96 -7.24
C ASP A 84 -1.16 -17.33 -7.13
N LEU A 85 -2.24 -18.14 -7.24
CA LEU A 85 -3.62 -17.66 -7.09
C LEU A 85 -3.95 -17.27 -5.64
N VAL A 86 -3.41 -17.96 -4.64
CA VAL A 86 -3.57 -17.60 -3.22
C VAL A 86 -2.87 -16.27 -2.94
N ASP A 87 -1.67 -16.09 -3.47
CA ASP A 87 -0.91 -14.84 -3.34
C ASP A 87 -1.63 -13.65 -3.99
N LEU A 88 -2.16 -13.84 -5.21
CA LEU A 88 -2.98 -12.84 -5.90
C LEU A 88 -4.22 -12.47 -5.08
N ARG A 89 -4.92 -13.46 -4.54
CA ARG A 89 -6.11 -13.22 -3.70
C ARG A 89 -5.77 -12.42 -2.46
N SER A 90 -4.67 -12.76 -1.77
CA SER A 90 -4.21 -12.05 -0.58
C SER A 90 -3.96 -10.56 -0.88
N THR A 91 -3.26 -10.26 -1.97
CA THR A 91 -3.01 -8.88 -2.40
C THR A 91 -4.31 -8.15 -2.73
N ILE A 92 -5.25 -8.79 -3.42
CA ILE A 92 -6.56 -8.19 -3.76
C ILE A 92 -7.37 -7.89 -2.50
N GLU A 93 -7.41 -8.80 -1.53
CA GLU A 93 -8.12 -8.60 -0.26
C GLU A 93 -7.51 -7.47 0.56
N HIS A 94 -6.18 -7.37 0.58
CA HIS A 94 -5.47 -6.26 1.21
C HIS A 94 -5.79 -4.91 0.55
N MET A 95 -5.77 -4.85 -0.79
CA MET A 95 -6.19 -3.65 -1.52
C MET A 95 -7.65 -3.28 -1.24
N ALA A 96 -8.55 -4.26 -1.21
CA ALA A 96 -9.97 -4.03 -0.94
C ALA A 96 -10.21 -3.45 0.47
N TRP A 97 -9.40 -3.85 1.45
CA TRP A 97 -9.44 -3.25 2.78
C TRP A 97 -9.09 -1.76 2.75
N HIS A 98 -7.97 -1.38 2.14
CA HIS A 98 -7.56 0.02 2.02
C HIS A 98 -8.52 0.87 1.18
N MET A 99 -9.07 0.32 0.09
CA MET A 99 -10.10 1.00 -0.72
C MET A 99 -11.36 1.30 0.11
N LYS A 100 -11.68 0.45 1.09
CA LYS A 100 -12.81 0.67 1.99
C LYS A 100 -12.50 1.73 3.04
N THR A 101 -11.33 1.67 3.68
CA THR A 101 -10.97 2.58 4.78
C THR A 101 -10.68 4.00 4.31
N ILE A 102 -10.17 4.16 3.09
CA ILE A 102 -9.80 5.48 2.56
C ILE A 102 -11.00 6.38 2.24
N SER A 103 -12.19 5.81 2.03
CA SER A 103 -13.34 6.57 1.51
C SER A 103 -13.73 7.73 2.43
N GLN A 104 -13.87 7.47 3.74
CA GLN A 104 -14.27 8.50 4.71
C GLN A 104 -13.25 9.65 4.85
N PRO A 105 -11.95 9.40 5.12
CA PRO A 105 -10.98 10.49 5.22
C PRO A 105 -10.80 11.22 3.89
N MET A 106 -10.93 10.53 2.75
CA MET A 106 -10.92 11.17 1.43
C MET A 106 -12.10 12.14 1.26
N ASP A 107 -13.31 11.76 1.68
CA ASP A 107 -14.50 12.63 1.62
C ASP A 107 -14.35 13.86 2.52
N ASN A 108 -13.80 13.68 3.73
CA ASN A 108 -13.57 14.78 4.68
C ASN A 108 -12.54 15.79 4.11
N ILE A 109 -11.40 15.29 3.63
CA ILE A 109 -10.36 16.13 3.00
C ILE A 109 -10.92 16.82 1.75
N THR A 110 -11.67 16.10 0.91
CA THR A 110 -12.29 16.66 -0.30
C THR A 110 -13.25 17.79 0.03
N SER A 111 -14.10 17.59 1.04
CA SER A 111 -15.05 18.63 1.50
C SER A 111 -14.32 19.89 1.93
N TRP A 112 -13.27 19.76 2.74
CA TRP A 112 -12.43 20.88 3.13
C TRP A 112 -11.77 21.58 1.94
N VAL A 113 -11.21 20.84 0.98
CA VAL A 113 -10.60 21.43 -0.23
C VAL A 113 -11.63 22.24 -1.02
N TYR A 114 -12.86 21.76 -1.14
CA TYR A 114 -13.94 22.51 -1.81
C TYR A 114 -14.31 23.78 -1.05
N GLU A 115 -14.43 23.72 0.29
CA GLU A 115 -14.70 24.89 1.12
C GLU A 115 -13.63 25.99 0.94
N GLN A 116 -12.34 25.61 0.82
CA GLN A 116 -11.27 26.57 0.54
C GLN A 116 -11.32 27.17 -0.87
N SER A 117 -11.96 26.49 -1.83
CA SER A 117 -12.09 26.99 -3.20
C SER A 117 -13.23 28.01 -3.37
N GLU A 118 -14.19 28.00 -2.44
CA GLU A 118 -15.34 28.92 -2.42
C GLU A 118 -15.12 30.14 -1.52
N ALA A 119 -14.03 30.17 -0.75
CA ALA A 119 -13.63 31.25 0.16
C ALA A 119 -12.76 32.32 -0.54
#